data_AF-A0A0C3CQZ6-F1
#
_entry.id   AF-A0A0C3CQZ6-F1
#
_cell.length_a   1.000
_cell.length_b   1.000
_cell.length_c   1.000
_cell.angle_alpha   90.00
_cell.angle_beta   90.00
_cell.angle_gamma   90.00
#
_symmetry.space_group_name_H-M   'P 1'
#
loop_
_entity.id
_entity.type
_entity.pdbx_description
1 polymer ?
#
loop_
_entity_poly.entity_id
_entity_poly.type
_entity_poly.pdbx_seq_one_letter_code
_entity_poly.pdbx_strand_id
1 'polypeptide(L)'
;PPVPPKKRARSPMKKMFGENGWLGQSPNEKPEPKFQTKKLFAQSNQNLYSRKKTTMIGKIKNKLEEIAEKADLSPIFKSDYEKYSKLAMLSISLPPPEQARIYMEVELMLVHTANNFLMGQFSQGRIDVDSIKKTVDSWKSKGRPLVIEFMYDQATQRELVIANQNNFRFHGPTAGSEVRIRSMLYNWKQVASLLSIRTFCSADTLITKLLFDTEQVLELLGAAEPLMLRLQQIRATANQNIRSARQNKEV
;
A
#
# COMPACT_ATOMS: atom_id res chain seq x y z
N PRO A 1 -13.61 30.05 48.47
CA PRO A 1 -14.00 29.60 47.10
C PRO A 1 -12.78 29.19 46.27
N PRO A 2 -12.73 27.98 45.68
CA PRO A 2 -11.57 27.55 44.90
C PRO A 2 -11.57 28.24 43.52
N VAL A 3 -10.40 28.73 43.12
CA VAL A 3 -10.17 29.36 41.82
C VAL A 3 -10.18 28.29 40.72
N PRO A 4 -10.92 28.48 39.61
CA PRO A 4 -10.94 27.49 38.53
C PRO A 4 -9.58 27.43 37.82
N PRO A 5 -9.16 26.26 37.30
CA PRO A 5 -7.89 26.12 36.63
C PRO A 5 -7.88 26.91 35.31
N LYS A 6 -6.77 27.62 35.04
CA LYS A 6 -6.55 28.34 33.78
C LYS A 6 -6.58 27.35 32.61
N LYS A 7 -7.53 27.52 31.69
CA LYS A 7 -7.60 26.77 30.43
C LYS A 7 -6.31 27.02 29.63
N ARG A 8 -5.58 25.95 29.30
CA ARG A 8 -4.45 26.01 28.35
C ARG A 8 -4.95 26.58 27.03
N ALA A 9 -4.27 27.58 26.50
CA ALA A 9 -4.54 28.11 25.16
C ALA A 9 -4.39 26.97 24.14
N ARG A 10 -5.47 26.64 23.43
CA ARG A 10 -5.39 25.73 22.28
C ARG A 10 -4.53 26.42 21.23
N SER A 11 -3.48 25.78 20.74
CA SER A 11 -2.70 26.31 19.62
C SER A 11 -3.63 26.55 18.43
N PRO A 12 -3.46 27.62 17.65
CA PRO A 12 -4.31 27.87 16.49
C PRO A 12 -4.19 26.67 15.54
N MET A 13 -5.28 25.96 15.28
CA MET A 13 -5.32 25.01 14.16
C MET A 13 -5.09 25.83 12.89
N LYS A 14 -3.88 25.75 12.32
CA LYS A 14 -3.58 26.36 11.03
C LYS A 14 -4.47 25.71 9.98
N LYS A 15 -5.27 26.52 9.28
CA LYS A 15 -6.08 26.05 8.16
C LYS A 15 -5.13 25.65 7.02
N MET A 16 -5.39 24.50 6.38
CA MET A 16 -4.58 24.05 5.24
C MET A 16 -4.92 24.82 3.97
N PHE A 17 -6.20 25.20 3.79
CA PHE A 17 -6.72 25.90 2.62
C PHE A 17 -7.53 27.15 3.02
N GLY A 18 -7.69 28.10 2.09
CA GLY A 18 -8.43 29.36 2.29
C GLY A 18 -7.53 30.58 2.37
N GLU A 19 -8.14 31.75 2.60
CA GLU A 19 -7.54 33.09 2.48
C GLU A 19 -6.29 33.33 3.35
N ASN A 20 -6.06 32.50 4.37
CA ASN A 20 -4.85 32.46 5.20
C ASN A 20 -4.37 31.01 5.46
N GLY A 21 -4.66 30.09 4.52
CA GLY A 21 -4.29 28.70 4.61
C GLY A 21 -2.84 28.47 4.15
N TRP A 22 -2.17 27.47 4.73
CA TRP A 22 -0.75 27.19 4.43
C TRP A 22 -0.48 26.86 2.95
N LEU A 23 -1.49 26.37 2.23
CA LEU A 23 -1.43 26.01 0.81
C LEU A 23 -2.19 26.99 -0.10
N GLY A 24 -2.68 28.11 0.43
CA GLY A 24 -3.28 29.16 -0.39
C GLY A 24 -2.21 30.06 -1.01
N GLN A 25 -2.42 30.50 -2.27
CA GLN A 25 -1.59 31.54 -2.86
C GLN A 25 -1.83 32.85 -2.12
N SER A 26 -0.78 33.42 -1.54
CA SER A 26 -0.89 34.74 -0.91
C SER A 26 -1.11 35.80 -2.01
N PRO A 27 -1.90 36.87 -1.78
CA PRO A 27 -2.15 37.90 -2.79
C PRO A 27 -0.90 38.62 -3.33
N ASN A 28 0.27 38.41 -2.70
CA ASN A 28 1.56 38.99 -3.07
C ASN A 28 2.56 37.98 -3.68
N GLU A 29 2.10 36.79 -4.06
CA GLU A 29 2.95 35.78 -4.70
C GLU A 29 3.26 36.21 -6.15
N LYS A 30 4.48 36.73 -6.36
CA LYS A 30 4.99 37.03 -7.71
C LYS A 30 5.15 35.70 -8.47
N PRO A 31 4.82 35.64 -9.77
CA PRO A 31 5.01 34.42 -10.54
C PRO A 31 6.49 34.05 -10.58
N GLU A 32 6.84 32.92 -9.98
CA GLU A 32 8.19 32.34 -10.03
C GLU A 32 8.60 32.07 -11.50
N PRO A 33 9.83 32.42 -11.89
CA PRO A 33 10.33 32.13 -13.23
C PRO A 33 10.56 30.62 -13.39
N LYS A 34 10.13 30.08 -14.53
CA LYS A 34 10.32 28.67 -14.92
C LYS A 34 11.80 28.28 -14.75
N PHE A 35 12.08 27.33 -13.85
CA PHE A 35 13.40 26.72 -13.69
C PHE A 35 13.82 26.00 -14.99
N GLN A 36 14.57 26.69 -15.84
CA GLN A 36 15.47 26.10 -16.83
C GLN A 36 16.81 25.87 -16.15
N THR A 37 17.08 24.65 -15.69
CA THR A 37 18.40 24.30 -15.14
C THR A 37 19.37 23.94 -16.26
N LYS A 38 20.07 24.94 -16.80
CA LYS A 38 21.37 24.75 -17.47
C LYS A 38 22.47 25.37 -16.62
N LYS A 39 23.35 24.47 -16.16
CA LYS A 39 24.82 24.55 -16.03
C LYS A 39 25.50 25.89 -15.67
N LEU A 40 26.44 25.75 -14.72
CA LEU A 40 27.56 26.63 -14.33
C LEU A 40 27.13 27.64 -13.25
N PHE A 41 27.74 27.73 -12.07
CA PHE A 41 29.17 27.81 -11.78
C PHE A 41 29.50 27.22 -10.40
N ALA A 42 30.61 26.49 -10.31
CA ALA A 42 31.45 26.48 -9.11
C ALA A 42 32.90 26.20 -9.54
N GLN A 43 33.48 27.18 -10.23
CA GLN A 43 34.92 27.42 -10.15
C GLN A 43 35.16 28.29 -8.92
N SER A 44 35.74 27.70 -7.87
CA SER A 44 36.68 28.39 -6.98
C SER A 44 37.20 27.36 -5.98
N ASN A 45 38.36 26.80 -6.29
CA ASN A 45 39.46 26.62 -5.35
C ASN A 45 40.61 25.95 -6.09
N GLN A 46 41.61 26.78 -6.43
CA GLN A 46 42.89 26.31 -6.92
C GLN A 46 43.75 25.80 -5.76
N ASN A 47 44.57 24.81 -6.10
CA ASN A 47 45.78 24.33 -5.42
C ASN A 47 45.61 23.33 -4.27
N LEU A 48 45.74 22.03 -4.59
CA LEU A 48 46.87 21.21 -4.14
C LEU A 48 46.89 19.83 -4.83
N TYR A 49 48.04 19.51 -5.43
CA TYR A 49 48.59 18.21 -5.83
C TYR A 49 47.74 16.91 -5.79
N SER A 50 47.71 16.28 -6.98
CA SER A 50 48.01 14.86 -7.23
C SER A 50 46.90 13.89 -7.70
N ARG A 51 47.20 13.29 -8.87
CA ARG A 51 47.08 11.86 -9.22
C ARG A 51 45.70 11.22 -9.47
N LYS A 52 45.52 10.87 -10.76
CA LYS A 52 44.96 9.62 -11.33
C LYS A 52 43.63 9.08 -10.75
N LYS A 53 42.63 8.92 -11.62
CA LYS A 53 42.20 7.60 -12.15
C LYS A 53 41.10 7.76 -13.20
N THR A 54 41.37 7.27 -14.40
CA THR A 54 40.41 6.96 -15.46
C THR A 54 39.57 5.74 -15.05
N THR A 55 38.28 5.94 -14.75
CA THR A 55 37.35 4.87 -14.38
C THR A 55 36.34 4.57 -15.49
N MET A 56 35.92 3.31 -15.55
CA MET A 56 35.02 2.65 -16.52
C MET A 56 33.66 3.33 -16.82
N ILE A 57 33.38 4.50 -16.24
CA ILE A 57 32.16 5.29 -16.51
C ILE A 57 32.21 5.94 -17.90
N GLY A 58 33.41 6.27 -18.40
CA GLY A 58 33.57 6.89 -19.73
C GLY A 58 33.18 5.96 -20.89
N LYS A 59 33.38 4.65 -20.74
CA LYS A 59 33.05 3.67 -21.80
C LYS A 59 31.55 3.37 -21.87
N ILE A 60 30.81 3.53 -20.77
CA ILE A 60 29.35 3.32 -20.72
C ILE A 60 28.63 4.53 -21.32
N LYS A 61 29.10 5.75 -21.04
CA LYS A 61 28.51 6.97 -21.60
C LYS A 61 28.57 6.98 -23.13
N ASN A 62 29.72 6.66 -23.71
CA ASN A 62 29.87 6.66 -25.17
C ASN A 62 29.00 5.60 -25.85
N LYS A 63 28.76 4.44 -25.22
CA LYS A 63 27.83 3.43 -25.77
C LYS A 63 26.35 3.80 -25.61
N LEU A 64 25.99 4.55 -24.55
CA LEU A 64 24.62 5.02 -24.34
C LEU A 64 24.26 6.15 -25.30
N GLU A 65 25.24 7.01 -25.60
CA GLU A 65 25.11 8.12 -26.55
C GLU A 65 24.94 7.60 -27.99
N GLU A 66 25.67 6.54 -28.37
CA GLU A 66 25.55 5.89 -29.68
C GLU A 66 24.23 5.09 -29.87
N ILE A 67 23.61 4.62 -28.78
CA ILE A 67 22.28 3.98 -28.82
C ILE A 67 21.15 5.03 -28.84
N ALA A 68 21.35 6.16 -28.16
CA ALA A 68 20.40 7.26 -28.16
C ALA A 68 20.34 7.99 -29.51
N GLU A 69 21.45 8.10 -30.24
CA GLU A 69 21.48 8.68 -31.59
C GLU A 69 20.77 7.81 -32.65
N LYS A 70 20.63 6.50 -32.43
CA LYS A 70 19.89 5.60 -33.33
C LYS A 70 18.40 5.48 -33.02
N ALA A 71 17.96 6.02 -31.88
CA ALA A 71 16.55 6.08 -31.50
C ALA A 71 16.04 7.50 -31.72
N ASP A 72 15.84 7.83 -33.00
CA ASP A 72 15.21 9.06 -33.45
C ASP A 72 13.73 9.06 -33.02
N LEU A 73 13.48 9.38 -31.75
CA LEU A 73 12.14 9.53 -31.16
C LEU A 73 11.96 10.99 -30.74
N SER A 74 11.37 11.74 -31.66
CA SER A 74 10.88 13.10 -31.40
C SER A 74 9.93 13.14 -30.19
N PRO A 75 9.95 14.20 -29.36
CA PRO A 75 9.12 14.31 -28.17
C PRO A 75 7.75 14.92 -28.48
N ILE A 76 7.08 14.47 -29.54
CA ILE A 76 5.78 15.03 -29.99
C ILE A 76 4.61 14.07 -29.72
N PHE A 77 4.86 12.82 -29.37
CA PHE A 77 3.80 11.83 -29.05
C PHE A 77 3.95 11.24 -27.64
N LYS A 78 3.99 12.09 -26.60
CA LYS A 78 3.58 11.62 -25.26
C LYS A 78 2.06 11.49 -25.30
N SER A 79 1.60 10.30 -25.66
CA SER A 79 0.20 10.01 -25.96
C SER A 79 -0.70 10.43 -24.79
N ASP A 80 -1.84 11.04 -25.10
CA ASP A 80 -2.85 11.35 -24.11
C ASP A 80 -3.25 10.11 -23.29
N TYR A 81 -3.13 8.91 -23.86
CA TYR A 81 -3.26 7.62 -23.18
C TYR A 81 -2.38 7.47 -21.93
N GLU A 82 -1.13 7.94 -21.94
CA GLU A 82 -0.25 7.85 -20.77
C GLU A 82 -0.71 8.83 -19.67
N LYS A 83 -1.28 9.97 -20.05
CA LYS A 83 -1.84 10.97 -19.13
C LYS A 83 -3.18 10.51 -18.55
N TYR A 84 -4.09 9.98 -19.39
CA TYR A 84 -5.35 9.37 -18.95
C TYR A 84 -5.11 8.12 -18.09
N SER A 85 -4.10 7.31 -18.39
CA SER A 85 -3.73 6.16 -17.56
C SER A 85 -3.23 6.61 -16.18
N LYS A 86 -2.38 7.64 -16.08
CA LYS A 86 -1.95 8.21 -14.80
C LYS A 86 -3.10 8.86 -14.03
N LEU A 87 -4.01 9.57 -14.71
CA LEU A 87 -5.19 10.17 -14.08
C LEU A 87 -6.22 9.13 -13.62
N ALA A 88 -6.42 8.05 -14.38
CA ALA A 88 -7.25 6.91 -13.98
C ALA A 88 -6.61 6.11 -12.84
N MET A 89 -5.27 6.06 -12.77
CA MET A 89 -4.55 5.46 -11.65
C MET A 89 -4.73 6.26 -10.34
N LEU A 90 -5.12 7.53 -10.45
CA LEU A 90 -5.36 8.45 -9.33
C LEU A 90 -6.85 8.80 -9.15
N SER A 91 -7.77 8.22 -9.95
CA SER A 91 -9.18 8.53 -9.83
C SER A 91 -9.73 7.98 -8.52
N ILE A 92 -10.41 8.84 -7.77
CA ILE A 92 -11.15 8.46 -6.57
C ILE A 92 -12.62 8.61 -6.93
N SER A 93 -13.30 7.48 -7.08
CA SER A 93 -14.72 7.41 -7.45
C SER A 93 -15.58 6.96 -6.27
N LEU A 94 -15.05 6.07 -5.42
CA LEU A 94 -15.76 5.59 -4.24
C LEU A 94 -15.66 6.61 -3.09
N PRO A 95 -16.78 7.03 -2.49
CA PRO A 95 -16.77 7.97 -1.38
C PRO A 95 -16.21 7.33 -0.10
N PRO A 96 -15.71 8.14 0.86
CA PRO A 96 -15.10 7.64 2.09
C PRO A 96 -15.93 6.62 2.89
N PRO A 97 -17.25 6.78 3.08
CA PRO A 97 -18.06 5.78 3.79
C PRO A 97 -18.09 4.42 3.12
N GLU A 98 -18.04 4.39 1.78
CA GLU A 98 -18.02 3.14 1.02
C GLU A 98 -16.66 2.45 1.13
N GLN A 99 -15.56 3.20 0.99
CA GLN A 99 -14.21 2.65 1.21
C GLN A 99 -14.06 2.09 2.63
N ALA A 100 -14.57 2.79 3.65
CA ALA A 100 -14.54 2.32 5.03
C ALA A 100 -15.28 0.99 5.21
N ARG A 101 -16.46 0.84 4.59
CA ARG A 101 -17.22 -0.41 4.63
C ARG A 101 -16.45 -1.56 3.98
N ILE A 102 -15.89 -1.33 2.79
CA ILE A 102 -15.08 -2.32 2.08
C ILE A 102 -13.90 -2.77 2.95
N TYR A 103 -13.17 -1.84 3.53
CA TYR A 103 -12.00 -2.16 4.35
C TYR A 103 -12.34 -2.97 5.59
N MET A 104 -13.39 -2.57 6.33
CA MET A 104 -13.80 -3.29 7.53
C MET A 104 -14.30 -4.70 7.22
N GLU A 105 -15.05 -4.85 6.12
CA GLU A 105 -15.60 -6.15 5.72
C GLU A 105 -14.47 -7.09 5.25
N VAL A 106 -13.57 -6.61 4.40
CA VAL A 106 -12.39 -7.35 3.95
C VAL A 106 -11.46 -7.73 5.10
N GLU A 107 -11.18 -6.79 6.02
CA GLU A 107 -10.36 -7.04 7.20
C GLU A 107 -10.96 -8.16 8.06
N LEU A 108 -12.27 -8.10 8.32
CA LEU A 108 -12.96 -9.14 9.08
C LEU A 108 -12.91 -10.50 8.38
N MET A 109 -13.13 -10.54 7.06
CA MET A 109 -13.06 -11.78 6.28
C MET A 109 -11.68 -12.44 6.40
N LEU A 110 -10.60 -11.65 6.24
CA LEU A 110 -9.23 -12.15 6.36
C LEU A 110 -8.92 -12.67 7.76
N VAL A 111 -9.25 -11.90 8.81
CA VAL A 111 -8.99 -12.30 10.20
C VAL A 111 -9.74 -13.58 10.57
N HIS A 112 -11.02 -13.65 10.18
CA HIS A 112 -11.87 -14.80 10.48
C HIS A 112 -11.43 -16.06 9.73
N THR A 113 -11.16 -15.95 8.42
CA THR A 113 -10.65 -17.08 7.63
C THR A 113 -9.30 -17.55 8.14
N ALA A 114 -8.37 -16.64 8.45
CA ALA A 114 -7.07 -16.99 9.01
C ALA A 114 -7.18 -17.70 10.35
N ASN A 115 -8.09 -17.26 11.23
CA ASN A 115 -8.36 -17.95 12.49
C ASN A 115 -8.81 -19.40 12.26
N ASN A 116 -9.83 -19.61 11.41
CA ASN A 116 -10.35 -20.94 11.14
C ASN A 116 -9.29 -21.85 10.51
N PHE A 117 -8.49 -21.31 9.58
CA PHE A 117 -7.36 -22.02 9.00
C PHE A 117 -6.34 -22.44 10.08
N LEU A 118 -5.91 -21.52 10.94
CA LEU A 118 -4.96 -21.80 12.02
C LEU A 118 -5.52 -22.81 13.02
N MET A 119 -6.80 -22.73 13.38
CA MET A 119 -7.46 -23.73 14.23
C MET A 119 -7.46 -25.12 13.57
N GLY A 120 -7.73 -25.19 12.27
CA GLY A 120 -7.61 -26.42 11.48
C GLY A 120 -6.19 -27.00 11.45
N GLN A 121 -5.16 -26.17 11.23
CA GLN A 121 -3.77 -26.64 11.26
C GLN A 121 -3.32 -27.05 12.67
N PHE A 122 -3.77 -26.32 13.71
CA PHE A 122 -3.46 -26.60 15.12
C PHE A 122 -4.02 -27.95 15.57
N SER A 123 -5.32 -28.19 15.33
CA SER A 123 -5.98 -29.47 15.65
C SER A 123 -5.33 -30.67 14.96
N GLN A 124 -4.65 -30.46 13.84
CA GLN A 124 -3.92 -31.48 13.09
C GLN A 124 -2.43 -31.59 13.48
N GLY A 125 -2.00 -30.87 14.53
CA GLY A 125 -0.63 -30.92 15.04
C GLY A 125 0.43 -30.29 14.13
N ARG A 126 0.03 -29.37 13.23
CA ARG A 126 0.94 -28.77 12.23
C ARG A 126 1.54 -27.43 12.66
N ILE A 127 1.16 -26.92 13.82
CA ILE A 127 1.73 -25.70 14.38
C ILE A 127 2.72 -26.08 15.48
N ASP A 128 3.94 -25.58 15.37
CA ASP A 128 4.96 -25.71 16.40
C ASP A 128 4.54 -24.93 17.66
N VAL A 129 4.56 -25.59 18.81
CA VAL A 129 4.20 -25.01 20.12
C VAL A 129 5.10 -23.82 20.47
N ASP A 130 6.39 -23.87 20.11
CA ASP A 130 7.31 -22.77 20.36
C ASP A 130 6.94 -21.52 19.53
N SER A 131 6.43 -21.72 18.30
CA SER A 131 5.95 -20.62 17.47
C SER A 131 4.69 -19.96 18.06
N ILE A 132 3.78 -20.75 18.65
CA ILE A 132 2.60 -20.25 19.36
C ILE A 132 3.04 -19.43 20.57
N LYS A 133 3.92 -19.99 21.40
CA LYS A 133 4.45 -19.32 22.60
C LYS A 133 5.11 -17.98 22.26
N LYS A 134 6.01 -17.96 21.27
CA LYS A 134 6.65 -16.73 20.78
C LYS A 134 5.63 -15.69 20.31
N THR A 135 4.58 -16.12 19.63
CA THR A 135 3.50 -15.24 19.16
C THR A 135 2.73 -14.63 20.33
N VAL A 136 2.35 -15.45 21.32
CA VAL A 136 1.66 -15.01 22.54
C VAL A 136 2.52 -14.02 23.34
N ASP A 137 3.79 -14.33 23.54
CA ASP A 137 4.71 -13.48 24.31
C ASP A 137 4.98 -12.15 23.59
N SER A 138 5.16 -12.18 22.27
CA SER A 138 5.29 -10.97 21.43
C SER A 138 4.01 -10.11 21.45
N TRP A 139 2.84 -10.74 21.45
CA TRP A 139 1.57 -10.03 21.55
C TRP A 139 1.38 -9.36 22.92
N LYS A 140 1.67 -10.09 24.00
CA LYS A 140 1.58 -9.58 25.39
C LYS A 140 2.59 -8.48 25.67
N SER A 141 3.83 -8.63 25.22
CA SER A 141 4.89 -7.61 25.41
C SER A 141 4.58 -6.28 24.72
N LYS A 142 3.74 -6.28 23.68
CA LYS A 142 3.21 -5.07 23.04
C LYS A 142 2.03 -4.43 23.81
N GLY A 143 1.65 -4.97 24.96
CA GLY A 143 0.53 -4.48 25.78
C GLY A 143 -0.84 -4.70 25.15
N ARG A 144 -0.98 -5.71 24.29
CA ARG A 144 -2.22 -5.94 23.52
C ARG A 144 -3.22 -6.81 24.31
N PRO A 145 -4.53 -6.62 24.11
CA PRO A 145 -5.57 -7.40 24.79
C PRO A 145 -5.46 -8.90 24.48
N LEU A 146 -5.96 -9.75 25.40
CA LEU A 146 -6.09 -11.18 25.12
C LEU A 146 -7.02 -11.40 23.92
N VAL A 147 -6.70 -12.41 23.12
CA VAL A 147 -7.51 -12.83 21.97
C VAL A 147 -8.07 -14.22 22.23
N ILE A 148 -9.20 -14.51 21.59
CA ILE A 148 -9.80 -15.83 21.57
C ILE A 148 -9.14 -16.63 20.44
N GLU A 149 -8.73 -17.87 20.70
CA GLU A 149 -8.08 -18.72 19.70
C GLU A 149 -6.86 -18.03 19.03
N PHE A 150 -6.87 -17.93 17.70
CA PHE A 150 -5.87 -17.22 16.91
C PHE A 150 -6.43 -15.93 16.30
N MET A 151 -7.44 -15.30 16.92
CA MET A 151 -8.06 -14.03 16.50
C MET A 151 -7.16 -12.80 16.75
N TYR A 152 -5.87 -12.91 16.41
CA TYR A 152 -4.94 -11.79 16.39
C TYR A 152 -5.22 -10.86 15.19
N ASP A 153 -4.50 -9.73 15.13
CA ASP A 153 -4.51 -8.92 13.92
C ASP A 153 -3.90 -9.68 12.72
N GLN A 154 -4.26 -9.26 11.51
CA GLN A 154 -3.85 -9.92 10.27
C GLN A 154 -2.33 -10.09 10.17
N ALA A 155 -1.58 -9.08 10.61
CA ALA A 155 -0.12 -9.11 10.59
C ALA A 155 0.43 -10.23 11.47
N THR A 156 -0.08 -10.37 12.70
CA THR A 156 0.36 -11.43 13.63
C THR A 156 -0.06 -12.81 13.15
N GLN A 157 -1.30 -12.96 12.66
CA GLN A 157 -1.77 -14.23 12.08
C GLN A 157 -0.89 -14.66 10.90
N ARG A 158 -0.58 -13.74 9.99
CA ARG A 158 0.31 -14.00 8.85
C ARG A 158 1.71 -14.43 9.28
N GLU A 159 2.31 -13.76 10.27
CA GLU A 159 3.64 -14.14 10.76
C GLU A 159 3.63 -15.54 11.38
N LEU A 160 2.58 -15.90 12.12
CA LEU A 160 2.41 -17.27 12.62
C LEU A 160 2.28 -18.29 11.49
N VAL A 161 1.56 -17.93 10.41
CA VAL A 161 1.45 -18.77 9.20
C VAL A 161 2.81 -18.95 8.52
N ILE A 162 3.60 -17.89 8.38
CA ILE A 162 4.94 -17.96 7.77
C ILE A 162 5.89 -18.84 8.60
N ALA A 163 5.85 -18.69 9.93
CA ALA A 163 6.70 -19.45 10.84
C ALA A 163 6.49 -20.97 10.71
N ASN A 164 5.30 -21.39 10.28
CA ASN A 164 4.91 -22.79 10.17
C ASN A 164 4.59 -23.24 8.73
N GLN A 165 4.87 -22.41 7.73
CA GLN A 165 4.38 -22.61 6.36
C GLN A 165 4.76 -23.97 5.76
N ASN A 166 5.92 -24.53 6.14
CA ASN A 166 6.42 -25.81 5.63
C ASN A 166 5.62 -27.00 6.18
N ASN A 167 4.95 -26.83 7.31
CA ASN A 167 4.15 -27.86 7.97
C ASN A 167 2.67 -27.77 7.56
N PHE A 168 2.26 -26.65 6.98
CA PHE A 168 0.87 -26.36 6.69
C PHE A 168 0.38 -27.02 5.40
N ARG A 169 -0.91 -27.34 5.37
CA ARG A 169 -1.61 -27.67 4.12
C ARG A 169 -2.49 -26.50 3.73
N PHE A 170 -2.04 -25.76 2.72
CA PHE A 170 -2.79 -24.68 2.11
C PHE A 170 -3.85 -25.21 1.13
N HIS A 171 -4.76 -24.33 0.74
CA HIS A 171 -5.88 -24.63 -0.14
C HIS A 171 -5.70 -23.97 -1.53
N GLY A 172 -6.55 -24.38 -2.46
CA GLY A 172 -6.63 -23.83 -3.81
C GLY A 172 -5.52 -24.29 -4.76
N PRO A 173 -5.52 -23.76 -6.01
CA PRO A 173 -4.62 -24.20 -7.07
C PRO A 173 -3.12 -23.99 -6.77
N THR A 174 -2.82 -23.14 -5.79
CA THR A 174 -1.45 -22.76 -5.43
C THR A 174 -0.84 -23.62 -4.31
N ALA A 175 -1.63 -24.51 -3.68
CA ALA A 175 -1.23 -25.31 -2.53
C ALA A 175 -0.01 -26.23 -2.76
N GLY A 176 0.30 -26.58 -4.01
CA GLY A 176 1.44 -27.43 -4.36
C GLY A 176 2.73 -26.67 -4.69
N SER A 177 2.72 -25.33 -4.74
CA SER A 177 3.88 -24.54 -5.17
C SER A 177 4.36 -23.61 -4.08
N GLU A 178 5.51 -23.93 -3.50
CA GLU A 178 6.13 -23.12 -2.43
C GLU A 178 6.38 -21.67 -2.86
N VAL A 179 6.84 -21.46 -4.10
CA VAL A 179 7.07 -20.11 -4.65
C VAL A 179 5.76 -19.33 -4.69
N ARG A 180 4.64 -19.96 -5.10
CA ARG A 180 3.33 -19.30 -5.12
C ARG A 180 2.83 -19.02 -3.71
N ILE A 181 2.97 -19.97 -2.78
CA ILE A 181 2.60 -19.76 -1.36
C ILE A 181 3.36 -18.56 -0.78
N ARG A 182 4.69 -18.52 -0.93
CA ARG A 182 5.51 -17.39 -0.47
C ARG A 182 5.08 -16.06 -1.09
N SER A 183 4.75 -16.07 -2.38
CA SER A 183 4.25 -14.88 -3.09
C SER A 183 2.89 -14.43 -2.55
N MET A 184 1.97 -15.36 -2.27
CA MET A 184 0.66 -15.03 -1.69
C MET A 184 0.78 -14.55 -0.24
N LEU A 185 1.66 -15.14 0.57
CA LEU A 185 1.97 -14.64 1.90
C LEU A 185 2.61 -13.26 1.83
N TYR A 186 3.43 -12.95 0.82
CA TYR A 186 3.90 -11.59 0.59
C TYR A 186 2.75 -10.64 0.22
N ASN A 187 1.83 -11.03 -0.66
CA ASN A 187 0.65 -10.22 -0.99
C ASN A 187 -0.23 -9.94 0.24
N TRP A 188 -0.42 -10.92 1.11
CA TRP A 188 -1.13 -10.72 2.38
C TRP A 188 -0.47 -9.66 3.25
N LYS A 189 0.88 -9.57 3.25
CA LYS A 189 1.61 -8.48 3.94
C LYS A 189 1.17 -7.10 3.43
N GLN A 190 1.08 -6.97 2.12
CA GLN A 190 0.72 -5.71 1.46
C GLN A 190 -0.72 -5.34 1.76
N VAL A 191 -1.63 -6.31 1.75
CA VAL A 191 -3.04 -6.13 2.16
C VAL A 191 -3.14 -5.66 3.61
N ALA A 192 -2.47 -6.35 4.54
CA ALA A 192 -2.46 -5.99 5.95
C ALA A 192 -1.88 -4.57 6.18
N SER A 193 -0.80 -4.22 5.46
CA SER A 193 -0.22 -2.88 5.52
C SER A 193 -1.19 -1.81 5.02
N LEU A 194 -1.89 -2.06 3.91
CA LEU A 194 -2.85 -1.12 3.35
C LEU A 194 -4.04 -0.90 4.30
N LEU A 195 -4.57 -1.97 4.88
CA LEU A 195 -5.70 -1.90 5.81
C LEU A 195 -5.31 -1.28 7.17
N SER A 196 -4.04 -1.37 7.56
CA SER A 196 -3.53 -0.73 8.79
C SER A 196 -3.51 0.81 8.72
N ILE A 197 -3.35 1.39 7.52
CA ILE A 197 -3.34 2.83 7.28
C ILE A 197 -4.70 3.22 6.68
N ARG A 198 -5.65 3.59 7.54
CA ARG A 198 -7.03 3.90 7.15
C ARG A 198 -7.13 5.20 6.32
N THR A 199 -6.92 5.09 5.02
CA THR A 199 -7.04 6.17 4.03
C THR A 199 -8.32 5.96 3.22
N PHE A 200 -9.35 6.75 3.47
CA PHE A 200 -10.68 6.59 2.86
C PHE A 200 -10.87 7.36 1.55
N CYS A 201 -9.76 7.75 0.93
CA CYS A 201 -9.71 8.44 -0.37
C CYS A 201 -8.70 7.74 -1.28
N SER A 202 -8.61 6.41 -1.18
CA SER A 202 -7.73 5.63 -2.03
C SER A 202 -8.23 5.63 -3.47
N ALA A 203 -7.29 5.61 -4.41
CA ALA A 203 -7.60 5.51 -5.82
C ALA A 203 -8.33 4.18 -6.14
N ASP A 204 -9.19 4.22 -7.15
CA ASP A 204 -10.01 3.08 -7.58
C ASP A 204 -9.15 1.84 -7.86
N THR A 205 -7.98 2.03 -8.49
CA THR A 205 -7.03 0.96 -8.79
C THR A 205 -6.49 0.27 -7.54
N LEU A 206 -6.29 1.01 -6.43
CA LEU A 206 -5.88 0.43 -5.15
C LEU A 206 -7.00 -0.39 -4.52
N ILE A 207 -8.26 0.07 -4.63
CA ILE A 207 -9.42 -0.70 -4.14
C ILE A 207 -9.59 -1.99 -4.92
N THR A 208 -9.55 -1.93 -6.26
CA THR A 208 -9.66 -3.13 -7.11
C THR A 208 -8.52 -4.10 -6.83
N LYS A 209 -7.29 -3.61 -6.68
CA LYS A 209 -6.13 -4.44 -6.33
C LYS A 209 -6.28 -5.07 -4.94
N LEU A 210 -6.72 -4.31 -3.94
CA LEU A 210 -7.00 -4.83 -2.61
C LEU A 210 -7.98 -6.01 -2.66
N LEU A 211 -9.08 -5.85 -3.38
CA LEU A 211 -10.10 -6.90 -3.52
C LEU A 211 -9.59 -8.13 -4.28
N PHE A 212 -8.72 -7.94 -5.26
CA PHE A 212 -8.05 -9.04 -5.96
C PHE A 212 -7.09 -9.79 -5.04
N ASP A 213 -6.16 -9.07 -4.41
CA ASP A 213 -5.17 -9.68 -3.51
C ASP A 213 -5.85 -10.38 -2.33
N THR A 214 -6.94 -9.81 -1.81
CA THR A 214 -7.75 -10.43 -0.74
C THR A 214 -8.32 -11.77 -1.17
N GLU A 215 -8.90 -11.86 -2.37
CA GLU A 215 -9.46 -13.12 -2.90
C GLU A 215 -8.39 -14.21 -2.92
N GLN A 216 -7.20 -13.89 -3.45
CA GLN A 216 -6.09 -14.83 -3.53
C GLN A 216 -5.66 -15.35 -2.14
N VAL A 217 -5.67 -14.48 -1.12
CA VAL A 217 -5.34 -14.88 0.25
C VAL A 217 -6.44 -15.74 0.86
N LEU A 218 -7.71 -15.39 0.64
CA LEU A 218 -8.85 -16.17 1.11
C LEU A 218 -8.86 -17.57 0.48
N GLU A 219 -8.59 -17.69 -0.82
CA GLU A 219 -8.46 -18.99 -1.49
C GLU A 219 -7.32 -19.84 -0.93
N LEU A 220 -6.15 -19.23 -0.69
CA LEU A 220 -4.98 -19.90 -0.12
C LEU A 220 -5.30 -20.49 1.26
N LEU A 221 -6.06 -19.76 2.07
CA LEU A 221 -6.43 -20.14 3.44
C LEU A 221 -7.69 -21.02 3.49
N GLY A 222 -8.35 -21.28 2.36
CA GLY A 222 -9.54 -22.12 2.29
C GLY A 222 -10.79 -21.45 2.85
N ALA A 223 -11.03 -20.18 2.48
CA ALA A 223 -12.25 -19.48 2.85
C ALA A 223 -13.51 -20.24 2.41
N ALA A 224 -14.55 -20.17 3.25
CA ALA A 224 -15.83 -20.80 2.96
C ALA A 224 -16.53 -20.10 1.77
N GLU A 225 -17.27 -20.88 0.99
CA GLU A 225 -18.00 -20.40 -0.21
C GLU A 225 -18.84 -19.14 0.04
N PRO A 226 -19.59 -19.00 1.16
CA PRO A 226 -20.37 -17.78 1.41
C PRO A 226 -19.50 -16.52 1.54
N LEU A 227 -18.28 -16.64 2.08
CA LEU A 227 -17.34 -15.51 2.17
C LEU A 227 -16.81 -15.16 0.78
N MET A 228 -16.46 -16.15 -0.04
CA MET A 228 -16.01 -15.92 -1.41
C MET A 228 -17.08 -15.22 -2.24
N LEU A 229 -18.34 -15.68 -2.17
CA LEU A 229 -19.47 -15.03 -2.82
C LEU A 229 -19.67 -13.60 -2.33
N ARG A 230 -19.52 -13.36 -1.02
CA ARG A 230 -19.62 -12.01 -0.46
C ARG A 230 -18.53 -11.09 -1.00
N LEU A 231 -17.29 -11.56 -1.12
CA LEU A 231 -16.21 -10.77 -1.72
C LEU A 231 -16.50 -10.42 -3.18
N GLN A 232 -17.03 -11.37 -3.96
CA GLN A 232 -17.42 -11.15 -5.35
C GLN A 232 -18.52 -10.10 -5.47
N GLN A 233 -19.51 -10.11 -4.56
CA GLN A 233 -20.54 -9.07 -4.50
C GLN A 233 -19.93 -7.69 -4.20
N ILE A 234 -19.05 -7.59 -3.19
CA ILE A 234 -18.35 -6.34 -2.86
C ILE A 234 -17.60 -5.80 -4.08
N ARG A 235 -16.88 -6.66 -4.79
CA ARG A 235 -16.16 -6.32 -6.02
C ARG A 235 -17.10 -5.86 -7.14
N ALA A 236 -18.21 -6.56 -7.36
CA ALA A 236 -19.18 -6.19 -8.38
C ALA A 236 -19.78 -4.79 -8.10
N THR A 237 -20.22 -4.55 -6.86
CA THR A 237 -20.77 -3.25 -6.44
C THR A 237 -19.73 -2.13 -6.56
N ALA A 238 -18.51 -2.33 -6.07
CA ALA A 238 -17.44 -1.35 -6.18
C ALA A 238 -17.14 -1.00 -7.65
N ASN A 239 -17.02 -2.01 -8.52
CA ASN A 239 -16.78 -1.80 -9.95
C ASN A 239 -17.94 -1.07 -10.64
N GLN A 240 -19.19 -1.38 -10.28
CA GLN A 240 -20.36 -0.67 -10.79
C GLN A 240 -20.31 0.81 -10.40
N ASN A 241 -20.04 1.12 -9.13
CA ASN A 241 -19.97 2.48 -8.62
C ASN A 241 -18.82 3.28 -9.27
N ILE A 242 -17.66 2.66 -9.47
CA ILE A 242 -16.54 3.26 -10.21
C ILE A 242 -16.94 3.58 -11.66
N ARG A 243 -17.65 2.68 -12.35
CA ARG A 243 -18.11 2.91 -13.73
C ARG A 243 -19.12 4.05 -13.81
N SER A 244 -20.14 4.05 -12.94
CA SER A 244 -21.15 5.11 -12.89
C SER A 244 -20.53 6.48 -12.60
N ALA A 245 -19.56 6.55 -11.68
CA ALA A 245 -18.86 7.79 -11.36
C ALA A 245 -18.00 8.32 -12.51
N ARG A 246 -17.49 7.46 -13.38
CA ARG A 246 -16.76 7.87 -14.59
C ARG A 246 -17.70 8.44 -15.65
N GLN A 247 -18.83 7.78 -15.88
CA GLN A 247 -19.86 8.24 -16.81
C GLN A 247 -20.41 9.62 -16.41
N ASN A 248 -20.63 9.85 -15.12
CA ASN A 248 -21.10 11.14 -14.60
C ASN A 248 -20.06 12.28 -14.68
N LYS A 249 -18.77 11.99 -14.93
CA LYS A 249 -17.72 12.99 -15.11
C LYS A 249 -17.49 13.37 -16.58
N GLU A 250 -18.05 12.60 -17.51
CA GLU A 250 -17.94 12.81 -18.96
C GLU A 250 -19.13 13.63 -19.52
N VAL A 251 -20.11 13.96 -18.67
CA VAL A 251 -21.26 14.85 -18.95
C VAL A 251 -21.04 16.20 -18.27
#